data_AF-A0A8J4TD39-F1
#
_entry.id   AF-A0A8J4TD39-F1
#
_cell.length_a   1.000
_cell.length_b   1.000
_cell.length_c   1.000
_cell.angle_alpha   90.00
_cell.angle_beta   90.00
_cell.angle_gamma   90.00
#
_symmetry.space_group_name_H-M   'P 1'
#
loop_
_entity.id
_entity.type
_entity.pdbx_description
1 polymer ?
#
loop_
_entity_poly.entity_id
_entity_poly.type
_entity_poly.pdbx_seq_one_letter_code
_entity_poly.pdbx_strand_id
1 'polypeptide(L)'
;MSEWKRICDENRVIPPPNQTARLAQGTSQAFQLVFKRLDGLHSSQAEESRSLRYELRVTLFDNSLHRFFGRTWKSEPHQATKRNQEQPSKVHFNEVVYFHTPLCLASVVAVVELASLPSGTETSQSAVGQGFGILQLFSGQVQGEGRLTLFCGTPRALLHPTLRDPLQ
;
A
#
# COMPACT_ATOMS: atom_id res chain seq x y z
N MET A 1 7.39 27.91 6.80
CA MET A 1 6.03 27.29 6.80
C MET A 1 5.92 26.05 5.92
N SER A 2 6.58 25.98 4.76
CA SER A 2 6.55 24.80 3.87
C SER A 2 7.16 23.53 4.46
N GLU A 3 8.25 23.65 5.22
CA GLU A 3 8.95 22.50 5.82
C GLU A 3 8.13 21.80 6.91
N TRP A 4 7.49 22.55 7.81
CA TRP A 4 6.59 21.99 8.82
C TRP A 4 5.39 21.27 8.21
N LYS A 5 4.82 21.81 7.13
CA LYS A 5 3.73 21.15 6.40
C LYS A 5 4.20 19.80 5.86
N ARG A 6 5.38 19.75 5.24
CA ARG A 6 6.00 18.52 4.77
C ARG A 6 6.22 17.50 5.89
N ILE A 7 6.81 17.92 7.02
CA ILE A 7 7.06 17.05 8.18
C ILE A 7 5.74 16.49 8.74
N CYS A 8 4.70 17.31 8.87
CA CYS A 8 3.40 16.87 9.35
C CYS A 8 2.75 15.87 8.37
N ASP A 9 2.81 16.13 7.07
CA ASP A 9 2.26 15.24 6.05
C ASP A 9 3.01 13.90 6.00
N GLU A 10 4.33 13.89 6.20
CA GLU A 10 5.18 12.70 6.24
C GLU A 10 5.04 11.87 7.52
N ASN A 11 4.68 12.51 8.65
CA ASN A 11 4.61 11.88 9.97
C ASN A 11 3.19 11.78 10.51
N ARG A 12 2.17 11.95 9.66
CA ARG A 12 0.78 11.82 10.10
C ARG A 12 0.48 10.38 10.50
N VAL A 13 0.09 10.19 11.75
CA VAL A 13 -0.36 8.90 12.29
C VAL A 13 -1.82 9.03 12.69
N ILE A 14 -2.67 8.18 12.14
CA ILE A 14 -4.08 8.11 12.54
C ILE A 14 -4.19 7.04 13.62
N PRO A 15 -4.77 7.31 14.80
CA PRO A 15 -4.92 6.27 15.82
C PRO A 15 -5.87 5.16 15.33
N PRO A 16 -5.66 3.89 15.74
CA PRO A 16 -6.62 2.84 15.46
C PRO A 16 -7.99 3.19 16.07
N PRO A 17 -9.11 2.74 15.49
CA PRO A 17 -10.41 2.95 16.09
C PRO A 17 -10.47 2.36 17.51
N ASN A 18 -11.13 3.08 18.44
CA ASN A 18 -11.21 2.66 19.85
C ASN A 18 -11.74 1.23 20.03
N GLN A 19 -12.69 0.81 19.19
CA GLN A 19 -13.23 -0.55 19.22
C GLN A 19 -12.16 -1.59 18.83
N THR A 20 -11.43 -1.35 17.73
CA THR A 20 -10.30 -2.17 17.30
C THR A 20 -9.24 -2.28 18.39
N ALA A 21 -8.86 -1.15 18.99
CA ALA A 21 -7.85 -1.11 20.05
C ALA A 21 -8.30 -1.87 21.31
N ARG A 22 -9.59 -1.81 21.68
CA ARG A 22 -10.13 -2.55 22.84
C ARG A 22 -10.26 -4.05 22.61
N LEU A 23 -10.58 -4.45 21.38
CA LEU A 23 -10.67 -5.87 20.99
C LEU A 23 -9.29 -6.52 20.89
N ALA A 24 -8.27 -5.74 20.53
CA ALA A 24 -6.89 -6.15 20.51
C ALA A 24 -6.32 -6.26 21.94
N GLN A 25 -6.67 -7.33 22.66
CA GLN A 25 -6.21 -7.59 24.03
C GLN A 25 -4.94 -8.47 24.10
N GLY A 26 -4.29 -8.72 22.96
CA GLY A 26 -3.13 -9.61 22.86
C GLY A 26 -1.78 -8.91 23.02
N THR A 27 -0.72 -9.71 23.11
CA THR A 27 0.66 -9.23 23.04
C THR A 27 0.97 -8.69 21.64
N SER A 28 1.77 -7.63 21.58
CA SER A 28 2.28 -7.11 20.31
C SER A 28 3.10 -8.18 19.58
N GLN A 29 2.79 -8.41 18.30
CA GLN A 29 3.49 -9.36 17.45
C GLN A 29 4.31 -8.64 16.37
N ALA A 30 5.42 -9.24 15.97
CA ALA A 30 6.31 -8.75 14.92
C ALA A 30 5.86 -9.29 13.56
N PHE A 31 5.88 -8.45 12.54
CA PHE A 31 5.58 -8.83 11.16
C PHE A 31 6.64 -8.33 10.21
N GLN A 32 6.87 -9.12 9.17
CA GLN A 32 7.73 -8.79 8.05
C GLN A 32 6.95 -9.01 6.76
N LEU A 33 6.82 -7.95 5.96
CA LEU A 33 6.28 -8.03 4.61
C LEU A 33 7.41 -7.84 3.61
N VAL A 34 7.52 -8.75 2.64
CA VAL A 34 8.56 -8.69 1.60
C VAL A 34 7.90 -8.46 0.24
N PHE A 35 8.17 -7.31 -0.36
CA PHE A 35 7.66 -6.94 -1.69
C PHE A 35 8.78 -7.07 -2.72
N LYS A 36 8.79 -8.18 -3.47
CA LYS A 36 9.86 -8.46 -4.45
C LYS A 36 9.68 -7.65 -5.73
N ARG A 37 8.59 -7.88 -6.46
CA ARG A 37 8.34 -7.26 -7.77
C ARG A 37 6.87 -7.15 -8.09
N LEU A 38 6.57 -6.24 -9.01
CA LEU A 38 5.29 -6.10 -9.68
C LEU A 38 5.43 -6.56 -11.14
N ASP A 39 4.52 -7.43 -11.56
CA ASP A 39 4.38 -7.90 -12.93
C ASP A 39 3.06 -7.40 -13.53
N GLY A 40 3.02 -7.21 -14.85
CA GLY A 40 1.77 -6.93 -15.57
C GLY A 40 1.33 -5.47 -15.55
N LEU A 41 2.29 -4.54 -15.39
CA LEU A 41 1.97 -3.13 -15.45
C LEU A 41 1.74 -2.69 -16.90
N HIS A 42 0.51 -2.31 -17.20
CA HIS A 42 0.12 -1.78 -18.52
C HIS A 42 0.35 -0.27 -18.56
N SER A 43 1.57 0.13 -18.93
CA SER A 43 1.89 1.55 -19.16
C SER A 43 1.22 2.04 -20.44
N SER A 44 0.45 3.13 -20.36
CA SER A 44 -0.07 3.82 -21.55
C SER A 44 1.07 4.53 -22.30
N GLN A 45 0.96 4.75 -23.62
CA GLN A 45 1.97 5.52 -24.40
C GLN A 45 2.22 6.94 -23.83
N ALA A 46 1.21 7.55 -23.20
CA ALA A 46 1.35 8.84 -22.50
C ALA A 46 2.17 8.74 -21.19
N GLU A 47 2.22 7.55 -20.60
CA GLU A 47 3.03 7.23 -19.43
C GLU A 47 4.46 6.84 -19.80
N GLU A 48 4.74 6.42 -21.03
CA GLU A 48 6.09 6.10 -21.52
C GLU A 48 6.90 7.34 -21.88
N SER A 49 6.22 8.39 -22.33
CA SER A 49 6.82 9.69 -22.64
C SER A 49 7.19 10.48 -21.38
N ARG A 50 6.66 10.09 -20.22
CA ARG A 50 7.06 10.59 -18.90
C ARG A 50 7.91 9.52 -18.24
N SER A 51 9.12 9.83 -17.77
CA SER A 51 9.92 8.85 -17.05
C SER A 51 9.30 8.58 -15.66
N LEU A 52 8.26 7.75 -15.60
CA LEU A 52 7.51 7.50 -14.37
C LEU A 52 8.30 6.60 -13.42
N ARG A 53 8.32 7.01 -12.16
CA ARG A 53 8.76 6.18 -11.03
C ARG A 53 7.54 5.65 -10.28
N TYR A 54 7.69 4.54 -9.58
CA TYR A 54 6.62 3.88 -8.84
C TYR A 54 6.99 3.75 -7.37
N GLU A 55 6.03 4.01 -6.50
CA GLU A 55 6.16 3.93 -5.05
C GLU A 55 5.12 2.94 -4.52
N LEU A 56 5.54 2.02 -3.65
CA LEU A 56 4.62 1.19 -2.86
C LEU A 56 4.23 1.94 -1.61
N ARG A 57 2.94 1.86 -1.26
CA ARG A 57 2.41 2.41 -0.02
C ARG A 57 1.67 1.34 0.75
N VAL A 58 2.02 1.16 2.01
CA VAL A 58 1.37 0.16 2.87
C VAL A 58 0.67 0.89 4.01
N THR A 59 -0.64 0.70 4.12
CA THR A 59 -1.47 1.33 5.17
C THR A 59 -2.36 0.28 5.82
N LEU A 60 -2.56 0.38 7.13
CA LEU A 60 -3.50 -0.50 7.83
C LEU A 60 -4.94 -0.05 7.61
N PHE A 61 -5.82 -1.04 7.47
CA PHE A 61 -7.25 -0.84 7.29
C PHE A 61 -8.02 -1.80 8.18
N ASP A 62 -9.04 -1.30 8.87
CA ASP A 62 -10.00 -2.12 9.59
C ASP A 62 -11.21 -2.37 8.67
N ASN A 63 -11.32 -3.60 8.18
CA ASN A 63 -12.41 -4.02 7.29
C ASN A 63 -13.78 -4.00 7.98
N SER A 64 -13.82 -4.25 9.30
CA SER A 64 -15.08 -4.25 10.05
C SER A 64 -15.63 -2.84 10.27
N LEU A 65 -14.74 -1.85 10.33
CA LEU A 65 -15.09 -0.45 10.60
C LEU A 65 -14.92 0.46 9.38
N HIS A 66 -14.51 -0.09 8.23
CA HIS A 66 -14.22 0.62 6.99
C HIS A 66 -13.33 1.85 7.20
N ARG A 67 -12.23 1.71 7.96
CA ARG A 67 -11.35 2.84 8.31
C ARG A 67 -9.87 2.52 8.11
N PHE A 68 -9.18 3.44 7.44
CA PHE A 68 -7.72 3.47 7.45
C PHE A 68 -7.21 4.04 8.77
N PHE A 69 -6.10 3.48 9.24
CA PHE A 69 -5.43 3.97 10.44
C PHE A 69 -3.92 3.68 10.39
N GLY A 70 -3.21 4.17 11.40
CA GLY A 70 -1.77 4.07 11.54
C GLY A 70 -1.02 5.07 10.68
N ARG A 71 0.24 4.73 10.40
CA ARG A 71 1.11 5.44 9.46
C ARG A 71 1.11 4.69 8.13
N THR A 72 1.05 5.43 7.02
CA THR A 72 1.34 4.87 5.70
C THR A 72 2.84 4.76 5.53
N TRP A 73 3.35 3.53 5.43
CA TRP A 73 4.72 3.30 4.99
C TRP A 73 4.82 3.51 3.48
N LYS A 74 5.94 4.05 3.01
CA LYS A 74 6.21 4.30 1.60
C LYS A 74 7.58 3.74 1.24
N SER A 75 7.71 3.10 0.09
CA SER A 75 8.99 2.68 -0.46
C SER A 75 9.74 3.88 -1.05
N GLU A 76 11.02 3.67 -1.37
CA GLU A 76 11.69 4.56 -2.31
C GLU A 76 11.01 4.46 -3.70
N PRO A 77 11.15 5.48 -4.57
CA PRO A 77 10.65 5.40 -5.94
C PRO A 77 11.49 4.45 -6.82
N HIS A 78 10.84 3.46 -7.43
CA HIS A 78 11.46 2.47 -8.32
C HIS A 78 11.06 2.68 -9.79
N GLN A 79 11.97 2.39 -10.73
CA GLN A 79 11.68 2.53 -12.16
C GLN A 79 11.07 1.25 -12.73
N ALA A 80 10.16 1.41 -13.68
CA ALA A 80 9.71 0.29 -14.50
C ALA A 80 10.80 -0.12 -15.49
N THR A 81 11.03 -1.43 -15.56
CA THR A 81 11.91 -2.07 -16.54
C THR A 81 11.05 -2.72 -17.62
N LYS A 82 11.32 -2.36 -18.88
CA LYS A 82 10.80 -3.07 -20.07
C LYS A 82 11.95 -3.77 -20.76
N ARG A 83 11.77 -5.04 -21.08
CA ARG A 83 12.78 -5.81 -21.84
C ARG A 83 12.66 -5.55 -23.33
N ASN A 84 11.44 -5.57 -23.87
CA ASN A 84 11.07 -5.28 -25.27
C ASN A 84 9.70 -4.56 -25.32
N GLN A 85 9.34 -3.93 -26.44
CA GLN A 85 8.06 -3.20 -26.62
C GLN A 85 6.80 -4.08 -26.43
N GLU A 86 6.90 -5.39 -26.68
CA GLU A 86 5.79 -6.34 -26.59
C GLU A 86 5.60 -6.95 -25.20
N GLN A 87 6.55 -6.75 -24.27
CA GLN A 87 6.45 -7.32 -22.92
C GLN A 87 5.86 -6.34 -21.90
N PRO A 88 5.01 -6.80 -20.97
CA PRO A 88 4.49 -5.95 -19.91
C PRO A 88 5.62 -5.44 -19.02
N SER A 89 5.52 -4.17 -18.60
CA SER A 89 6.47 -3.55 -17.69
C SER A 89 6.54 -4.30 -16.36
N LYS A 90 7.75 -4.37 -15.79
CA LYS A 90 7.98 -4.91 -14.45
C LYS A 90 8.67 -3.90 -13.57
N VAL A 91 8.29 -3.84 -12.31
CA VAL A 91 8.98 -3.01 -11.29
C VAL A 91 9.57 -3.93 -10.25
N HIS A 92 10.86 -3.81 -9.98
CA HIS A 92 11.53 -4.55 -8.91
C HIS A 92 11.63 -3.64 -7.70
N PHE A 93 11.00 -4.01 -6.59
CA PHE A 93 11.00 -3.22 -5.37
C PHE A 93 12.05 -3.77 -4.39
N ASN A 94 12.03 -5.09 -4.15
CA ASN A 94 12.86 -5.75 -3.14
C ASN A 94 12.82 -5.06 -1.77
N GLU A 95 11.66 -4.52 -1.42
CA GLU A 95 11.43 -3.76 -0.21
C GLU A 95 10.98 -4.70 0.92
N VAL A 96 11.39 -4.37 2.15
CA VAL A 96 10.97 -5.10 3.34
C VAL A 96 10.37 -4.14 4.35
N VAL A 97 9.13 -4.41 4.76
CA VAL A 97 8.42 -3.62 5.77
C VAL A 97 8.36 -4.42 7.05
N TYR A 98 8.96 -3.89 8.10
CA TYR A 98 8.87 -4.43 9.45
C TYR A 98 7.94 -3.58 10.29
N PHE A 99 7.04 -4.22 11.04
CA PHE A 99 6.23 -3.52 12.02
C PHE A 99 5.84 -4.44 13.16
N HIS A 100 5.53 -3.82 14.29
CA HIS A 100 4.97 -4.49 15.45
C HIS A 100 3.59 -3.93 15.75
N THR A 101 2.64 -4.78 16.08
CA THR A 101 1.30 -4.33 16.46
C THR A 101 0.61 -5.30 17.41
N PRO A 102 -0.11 -4.80 18.44
CA PRO A 102 -1.03 -5.61 19.23
C PRO A 102 -2.36 -5.88 18.52
N LEU A 103 -2.64 -5.18 17.40
CA LEU A 103 -3.91 -5.23 16.68
C LEU A 103 -4.04 -6.47 15.79
N CYS A 104 -3.76 -7.65 16.35
CA CYS A 104 -3.78 -8.94 15.64
C CYS A 104 -5.22 -9.47 15.47
N LEU A 105 -6.08 -8.69 14.80
CA LEU A 105 -7.48 -9.01 14.56
C LEU A 105 -7.71 -9.38 13.10
N ALA A 106 -8.51 -10.41 12.81
CA ALA A 106 -8.78 -10.82 11.43
C ALA A 106 -9.39 -9.72 10.55
N SER A 107 -10.06 -8.72 11.14
CA SER A 107 -10.59 -7.55 10.43
C SER A 107 -9.51 -6.56 9.99
N VAL A 108 -8.34 -6.58 10.62
CA VAL A 108 -7.24 -5.67 10.30
C VAL A 108 -6.41 -6.27 9.17
N VAL A 109 -6.30 -5.51 8.10
CA VAL A 109 -5.57 -5.88 6.88
C VAL A 109 -4.56 -4.81 6.52
N ALA A 110 -3.54 -5.18 5.75
CA ALA A 110 -2.66 -4.22 5.08
C ALA A 110 -3.19 -3.96 3.67
N VAL A 111 -3.37 -2.69 3.33
CA VAL A 111 -3.68 -2.25 1.97
C VAL A 111 -2.39 -1.78 1.32
N VAL A 112 -2.04 -2.39 0.19
CA VAL A 112 -0.84 -2.11 -0.59
C VAL A 112 -1.26 -1.32 -1.82
N GLU A 113 -0.93 -0.05 -1.89
CA GLU A 113 -1.18 0.82 -3.03
C GLU A 113 0.09 0.99 -3.87
N LEU A 114 -0.08 0.96 -5.19
CA LEU A 114 0.94 1.36 -6.16
C LEU A 114 0.64 2.79 -6.60
N ALA A 115 1.58 3.70 -6.39
CA ALA A 115 1.49 5.08 -6.88
C ALA A 115 2.55 5.35 -7.94
N SER A 116 2.18 6.08 -9.00
CA SER A 116 3.12 6.63 -9.98
C SER A 116 3.54 8.04 -9.58
N LEU A 117 4.80 8.37 -9.82
CA LEU A 117 5.43 9.66 -9.54
C LEU A 117 5.98 10.23 -10.85
N PRO A 118 5.67 11.48 -11.20
CA PRO A 118 6.26 12.11 -12.36
C PRO A 118 7.77 12.33 -12.17
N SER A 119 8.53 12.23 -13.27
CA SER A 119 9.96 12.53 -13.28
C SER A 119 10.24 13.97 -12.87
N GLY A 120 11.18 14.16 -11.93
CA GLY A 120 11.69 15.48 -11.54
C GLY A 120 11.02 16.11 -10.31
N THR A 121 9.97 15.50 -9.76
CA THR A 121 9.41 15.90 -8.46
C THR A 121 9.73 14.84 -7.41
N GLU A 122 10.55 15.21 -6.42
CA GLU A 122 10.81 14.40 -5.22
C GLU A 122 9.61 14.44 -4.24
N THR A 123 8.56 15.20 -4.57
CA THR A 123 7.43 15.41 -3.69
C THR A 123 6.29 14.46 -4.01
N SER A 124 5.88 13.66 -3.02
CA SER A 124 4.70 12.77 -3.10
C SER A 124 3.38 13.49 -3.43
N GLN A 125 3.36 14.82 -3.50
CA GLN A 125 2.18 15.65 -3.76
C GLN A 125 1.62 15.49 -5.18
N SER A 126 2.43 15.00 -6.12
CA SER A 126 2.04 14.76 -7.52
C SER A 126 1.78 13.29 -7.84
N ALA A 127 1.77 12.43 -6.82
CA ALA A 127 1.63 10.99 -7.03
C ALA A 127 0.19 10.60 -7.39
N VAL A 128 0.04 9.65 -8.33
CA VAL A 128 -1.26 9.14 -8.79
C VAL A 128 -1.36 7.66 -8.47
N GLY A 129 -2.47 7.23 -7.85
CA GLY A 129 -2.72 5.82 -7.55
C GLY A 129 -3.01 5.03 -8.82
N GLN A 130 -2.21 3.99 -9.08
CA GLN A 130 -2.34 3.11 -10.25
C GLN A 130 -3.11 1.82 -9.92
N GLY A 131 -3.16 1.45 -8.65
CA GLY A 131 -3.90 0.28 -8.19
C GLY A 131 -3.63 -0.02 -6.73
N PHE A 132 -4.40 -0.94 -6.16
CA PHE A 132 -4.19 -1.38 -4.78
C PHE A 132 -4.60 -2.84 -4.56
N GLY A 133 -3.97 -3.51 -3.62
CA GLY A 133 -4.30 -4.87 -3.19
C GLY A 133 -4.48 -4.93 -1.69
N ILE A 134 -5.07 -6.02 -1.21
CA ILE A 134 -5.36 -6.21 0.21
C ILE A 134 -4.70 -7.50 0.69
N LEU A 135 -3.94 -7.38 1.77
CA LEU A 135 -3.21 -8.47 2.41
C LEU A 135 -3.80 -8.71 3.79
N GLN A 136 -4.40 -9.88 4.00
CA GLN A 136 -4.84 -10.31 5.33
C GLN A 136 -3.61 -10.55 6.21
N LEU A 137 -3.48 -9.87 7.35
CA LEU A 137 -2.28 -10.02 8.18
C LEU A 137 -2.42 -11.12 9.24
N PHE A 138 -3.64 -11.36 9.71
CA PHE A 138 -3.90 -12.10 10.95
C PHE A 138 -4.90 -13.26 10.77
N SER A 139 -4.80 -14.00 9.67
CA SER A 139 -5.73 -15.08 9.35
C SER A 139 -5.40 -16.43 10.02
N GLY A 140 -4.41 -16.48 10.93
CA GLY A 140 -3.99 -17.70 11.61
C GLY A 140 -3.28 -18.73 10.73
N GLN A 141 -3.24 -18.51 9.42
CA GLN A 141 -2.46 -19.26 8.45
C GLN A 141 -1.11 -18.56 8.24
N VAL A 142 -0.03 -19.31 8.15
CA VAL A 142 1.28 -18.76 7.77
C VAL A 142 1.16 -18.28 6.33
N GLN A 143 1.07 -16.97 6.12
CA GLN A 143 1.14 -16.41 4.78
C GLN A 143 2.56 -16.54 4.27
N GLY A 144 2.77 -17.53 3.39
CA GLY A 144 4.04 -17.76 2.71
C GLY A 144 4.24 -16.84 1.50
N GLU A 145 5.16 -17.22 0.61
CA GLU A 145 5.33 -16.54 -0.66
C GLU A 145 4.06 -16.64 -1.51
N GLY A 146 3.57 -15.50 -2.00
CA GLY A 146 2.33 -15.43 -2.77
C GLY A 146 2.31 -14.26 -3.74
N ARG A 147 1.32 -14.26 -4.63
CA ARG A 147 1.06 -13.15 -5.55
C ARG A 147 -0.11 -12.33 -5.03
N LEU A 148 0.15 -11.05 -4.77
CA LEU A 148 -0.91 -10.08 -4.48
C LEU A 148 -1.44 -9.51 -5.80
N THR A 149 -2.74 -9.68 -6.04
CA THR A 149 -3.42 -9.04 -7.18
C THR A 149 -3.79 -7.61 -6.81
N LEU A 150 -3.56 -6.67 -7.74
CA LEU A 150 -3.96 -5.28 -7.56
C LEU A 150 -5.26 -5.01 -8.33
N PHE A 151 -6.21 -4.39 -7.65
CA PHE A 151 -7.40 -3.79 -8.23
C PHE A 151 -7.05 -2.45 -8.88
N CYS A 152 -7.72 -2.12 -9.97
CA CYS A 152 -7.59 -0.81 -10.61
C CYS A 152 -8.19 0.29 -9.73
N GLY A 153 -7.54 1.45 -9.69
CA GLY A 153 -8.02 2.64 -8.98
C GLY A 153 -7.29 2.89 -7.67
N THR A 154 -7.98 3.50 -6.70
CA THR A 154 -7.36 3.95 -5.44
C THR A 154 -7.95 3.22 -4.23
N PRO A 155 -7.17 3.03 -3.14
CA PRO A 155 -7.66 2.44 -1.89
C PRO A 155 -8.92 3.09 -1.31
N ARG A 156 -9.23 4.33 -1.71
CA ARG A 156 -10.45 5.04 -1.28
C ARG A 156 -11.73 4.33 -1.69
N ALA A 157 -11.68 3.43 -2.69
CA ALA A 157 -12.80 2.56 -3.03
C ALA A 157 -13.29 1.71 -1.84
N LEU A 158 -12.40 1.37 -0.90
CA LEU A 158 -12.73 0.63 0.33
C LEU A 158 -13.61 1.40 1.31
N LEU A 159 -13.69 2.72 1.14
CA LEU A 159 -14.57 3.60 1.93
C LEU A 159 -15.94 3.77 1.27
N HIS A 160 -16.15 3.20 0.08
CA HIS A 160 -17.41 3.35 -0.62
C HIS A 160 -18.50 2.47 0.02
N PRO A 161 -19.68 3.04 0.38
CA PRO A 161 -20.69 2.33 1.17
C PRO A 161 -21.33 1.12 0.47
N THR A 162 -21.21 1.01 -0.85
CA THR A 162 -21.74 -0.13 -1.62
C THR A 162 -20.76 -1.28 -1.76
N LEU A 163 -19.48 -1.08 -1.43
CA LEU A 163 -18.46 -2.10 -1.56
C LEU A 163 -18.50 -2.98 -0.30
N ARG A 164 -19.22 -4.10 -0.41
CA ARG A 164 -19.37 -5.08 0.67
C ARG A 164 -18.32 -6.18 0.50
N ASP A 165 -17.53 -6.34 1.55
CA ASP A 165 -16.48 -7.35 1.72
C ASP A 165 -15.45 -7.46 0.57
N PRO A 166 -14.41 -6.61 0.56
CA PRO A 166 -13.36 -6.63 -0.46
C PRO A 166 -12.41 -7.84 -0.37
N LEU A 167 -12.62 -8.73 0.61
CA LEU A 167 -11.81 -9.92 0.86
C LEU A 167 -12.45 -11.21 0.31
N GLN A 168 -13.67 -11.14 -0.25
CA GLN A 168 -14.37 -12.24 -0.91
C GLN A 168 -14.11 -12.31 -2.42
#